data_AF-A0A3L6LDS7-F1
#
_entry.id   AF-A0A3L6LDS7-F1
#
_cell.length_a   1.000
_cell.length_b   1.000
_cell.length_c   1.000
_cell.angle_alpha   90.00
_cell.angle_beta   90.00
_cell.angle_gamma   90.00
#
_symmetry.space_group_name_H-M   'P 1'
#
loop_
_entity.id
_entity.type
_entity.pdbx_description
1 polymer ?
#
loop_
_entity_poly.entity_id
_entity_poly.type
_entity_poly.pdbx_seq_one_letter_code
_entity_poly.pdbx_strand_id
1 'polypeptide(L)' 'MAELRRSIKLLPSGSAAGPDCLYNEALQHLGRTALNVVLRLFNESLRTGVVPPAWKTGVIIPILKAGKKAEDL' A
#
# COMPACT_ATOMS: atom_id res chain seq x y z
N MET A 1 2.40 -12.84 -12.63
CA MET A 1 2.57 -13.43 -11.27
C MET A 1 3.98 -13.27 -10.72
N ALA A 2 5.04 -13.59 -11.48
CA ALA A 2 6.42 -13.45 -11.00
C ALA A 2 6.75 -12.00 -10.55
N GLU A 3 6.40 -11.02 -11.38
CA GLU A 3 6.55 -9.60 -11.05
C GLU A 3 5.81 -9.22 -9.76
N LEU A 4 4.52 -9.54 -9.64
CA LEU A 4 3.74 -9.26 -8.43
C LEU A 4 4.41 -9.80 -7.15
N ARG A 5 4.87 -11.06 -7.18
CA ARG A 5 5.55 -11.67 -6.03
C ARG A 5 6.86 -10.95 -5.69
N ARG A 6 7.63 -10.57 -6.72
CA ARG A 6 8.87 -9.80 -6.53
C ARG A 6 8.56 -8.44 -5.89
N SER A 7 7.56 -7.73 -6.39
CA SER A 7 7.16 -6.41 -5.88
C SER A 7 6.68 -6.50 -4.43
N ILE A 8 5.82 -7.48 -4.09
CA ILE A 8 5.36 -7.70 -2.72
C ILE A 8 6.54 -7.98 -1.77
N LYS A 9 7.51 -8.80 -2.19
CA LYS A 9 8.69 -9.12 -1.38
C LYS A 9 9.56 -7.89 -1.09
N LEU A 10 9.55 -6.90 -1.99
CA LEU A 10 10.33 -5.68 -1.87
C LEU A 10 9.62 -4.56 -1.09
N LEU A 11 8.39 -4.79 -0.62
CA LEU A 11 7.68 -3.80 0.18
C LEU A 11 8.44 -3.54 1.50
N PRO A 12 8.60 -2.27 1.92
CA PRO A 12 9.24 -1.94 3.19
C PRO A 12 8.34 -2.32 4.36
N SER A 13 8.92 -2.94 5.37
CA SER A 13 8.26 -3.23 6.65
C SER A 13 8.25 -2.00 7.56
N GLY A 14 7.33 -1.95 8.53
CA GLY A 14 7.19 -0.88 9.50
C GLY A 14 6.63 0.43 8.92
N SER A 15 6.08 0.39 7.70
CA SER A 15 5.39 1.53 7.10
C SER A 15 3.96 1.65 7.65
N ALA A 16 3.43 2.87 7.70
CA ALA A 16 2.04 3.10 8.10
C ALA A 16 1.07 2.45 7.10
N ALA A 17 -0.02 1.87 7.61
CA ALA A 17 -1.10 1.37 6.78
C ALA A 17 -1.91 2.52 6.16
N GLY A 18 -2.59 2.23 5.05
CA GLY A 18 -3.56 3.14 4.46
C GLY A 18 -4.87 3.22 5.27
N PRO A 19 -5.87 3.95 4.76
CA PRO A 19 -7.21 4.03 5.36
C PRO A 19 -7.91 2.67 5.56
N ASP A 20 -7.47 1.64 4.83
CA ASP A 20 -7.98 0.26 4.89
C ASP A 20 -7.35 -0.59 6.00
N CYS A 21 -6.39 -0.02 6.74
CA CYS A 21 -5.62 -0.70 7.78
C CYS A 21 -4.81 -1.92 7.28
N LEU A 22 -4.56 -2.03 5.97
CA LEU A 22 -3.70 -3.07 5.42
C LEU A 22 -2.22 -2.65 5.45
N TYR A 23 -1.42 -3.43 6.17
CA TYR A 23 0.03 -3.26 6.24
C TYR A 23 0.74 -4.03 5.11
N ASN A 24 1.95 -3.57 4.76
CA ASN A 24 2.79 -4.24 3.76
C ASN A 24 3.10 -5.69 4.14
N GLU A 25 3.26 -5.97 5.42
CA GLU A 25 3.49 -7.30 5.99
C GLU A 25 2.30 -8.24 5.69
N ALA A 26 1.06 -7.73 5.77
CA ALA A 26 -0.11 -8.53 5.41
C ALA A 26 -0.06 -8.93 3.93
N LEU A 27 0.39 -8.03 3.05
CA LEU A 27 0.58 -8.32 1.62
C LEU A 27 1.69 -9.36 1.39
N GLN A 28 2.76 -9.32 2.18
CA GLN A 28 3.86 -10.29 2.12
C GLN A 28 3.44 -11.72 2.51
N HIS A 29 2.38 -11.86 3.32
CA HIS A 29 1.87 -13.14 3.81
C HIS A 29 0.65 -13.68 3.03
N LEU A 30 0.29 -13.07 1.89
CA LEU A 30 -0.88 -13.51 1.12
C LEU A 30 -0.75 -14.94 0.60
N GLY A 31 -1.83 -15.71 0.78
CA GLY A 31 -2.02 -17.01 0.17
C GLY A 31 -2.26 -16.92 -1.36
N ARG A 32 -2.24 -18.08 -2.02
CA ARG A 32 -2.36 -18.17 -3.49
C ARG A 32 -3.62 -17.51 -4.04
N THR A 33 -4.77 -17.72 -3.41
CA THR A 33 -6.05 -17.15 -3.83
C THR A 33 -6.02 -15.63 -3.80
N ALA A 34 -5.57 -15.05 -2.68
CA ALA A 34 -5.48 -13.60 -2.53
C ALA A 34 -4.49 -12.99 -3.54
N LEU A 35 -3.33 -13.62 -3.76
CA LEU A 35 -2.39 -13.18 -4.79
C LEU A 35 -2.99 -13.16 -6.20
N ASN A 36 -3.83 -14.13 -6.54
CA ASN A 36 -4.53 -14.13 -7.83
C ASN A 36 -5.53 -12.96 -7.95
N VAL A 37 -6.25 -12.65 -6.86
CA VAL A 37 -7.18 -11.50 -6.81
C VAL A 37 -6.42 -10.19 -6.99
N VAL A 38 -5.32 -10.00 -6.26
CA VAL A 38 -4.46 -8.82 -6.37
C VAL A 38 -3.90 -8.68 -7.78
N LEU A 39 -3.39 -9.77 -8.38
CA LEU A 39 -2.88 -9.77 -9.74
C LEU A 39 -3.96 -9.33 -10.74
N ARG A 40 -5.18 -9.87 -10.60
CA ARG A 40 -6.31 -9.49 -11.45
C ARG A 40 -6.60 -8.00 -11.30
N LEU A 41 -6.71 -7.50 -10.07
CA LEU A 41 -7.00 -6.08 -9.79
C LEU A 41 -6.00 -5.13 -10.48
N PHE A 42 -4.69 -5.38 -10.33
CA PHE A 42 -3.67 -4.55 -11.00
C PHE A 42 -3.72 -4.66 -12.52
N ASN A 43 -3.88 -5.87 -13.06
CA ASN A 43 -3.97 -6.06 -14.52
C ASN A 43 -5.21 -5.40 -15.13
N GLU A 44 -6.36 -5.43 -14.43
CA GLU A 44 -7.57 -4.72 -14.83
C GLU A 44 -7.33 -3.21 -14.87
N SER A 45 -6.67 -2.66 -13.85
CA SER A 45 -6.34 -1.23 -13.79
C SER A 45 -5.42 -0.81 -14.95
N LEU A 46 -4.38 -1.59 -15.24
CA LEU A 46 -3.47 -1.35 -16.37
C LEU A 46 -4.18 -1.47 -17.72
N ARG A 47 -5.02 -2.49 -17.91
CA ARG A 47 -5.72 -2.72 -19.18
C ARG A 47 -6.73 -1.62 -19.49
N THR A 48 -7.44 -1.13 -18.47
CA THR A 48 -8.52 -0.14 -18.62
C THR A 48 -8.03 1.30 -18.51
N GLY A 49 -6.82 1.52 -17.97
CA GLY A 49 -6.33 2.84 -17.59
C GLY A 49 -7.06 3.45 -16.38
N VAL A 50 -7.92 2.68 -15.70
CA VAL A 50 -8.71 3.16 -14.56
C VAL A 50 -8.02 2.78 -13.26
N VAL A 51 -7.64 3.79 -12.48
CA VAL A 51 -7.11 3.60 -11.11
C VAL A 51 -8.26 3.70 -10.11
N PRO A 52 -8.46 2.69 -9.23
CA PRO A 52 -9.48 2.72 -8.19
C PRO A 52 -9.41 4.01 -7.35
N PRO A 53 -10.54 4.70 -7.10
CA PRO A 53 -10.56 5.91 -6.28
C PRO A 53 -9.97 5.71 -4.87
N ALA A 54 -10.17 4.53 -4.29
CA ALA A 54 -9.61 4.17 -2.98
C ALA A 54 -8.07 4.27 -2.95
N TRP A 55 -7.37 3.98 -4.05
CA TRP A 55 -5.91 4.09 -4.13
C TRP A 55 -5.42 5.54 -4.19
N LYS A 56 -6.31 6.48 -4.52
CA LYS A 56 -6.02 7.93 -4.55
C LYS A 56 -6.32 8.60 -3.20
N THR A 57 -6.79 7.82 -2.22
CA THR A 57 -7.16 8.32 -0.89
C THR A 57 -6.06 7.98 0.11
N GLY A 58 -5.61 8.96 0.89
CA GLY A 58 -4.58 8.78 1.92
C GLY A 58 -4.96 9.50 3.22
N VAL A 59 -4.42 9.03 4.33
CA VAL A 59 -4.54 9.70 5.65
C VAL A 59 -3.33 10.59 5.85
N ILE A 60 -3.56 11.86 6.17
CA ILE A 60 -2.49 12.81 6.53
C ILE A 60 -2.43 12.88 8.05
N ILE A 61 -1.29 12.49 8.61
CA ILE A 61 -1.00 12.61 10.05
C ILE A 61 0.23 13.50 10.18
N PRO A 62 0.09 14.75 10.68
CA PRO A 62 1.23 15.60 10.97
C PRO A 62 2.11 14.98 12.06
N ILE A 63 3.41 14.88 11.81
CA ILE A 63 4.41 14.39 12.78
C ILE A 63 5.43 15.50 13.00
N LEU A 64 5.54 15.97 14.25
CA LEU A 64 6.55 16.94 14.64
C LEU A 64 7.95 16.33 14.48
N LYS A 65 8.82 17.01 13.73
CA LYS A 65 10.22 16.60 13.63
C LYS A 65 10.94 16.85 14.97
N ALA A 66 11.85 15.96 15.32
CA ALA A 66 12.67 16.11 16.52
C ALA A 66 13.40 17.47 16.54
N GLY A 67 13.38 18.13 17.70
CA GLY A 67 14.03 19.44 17.90
C GLY A 67 13.21 20.65 17.43
N LYS A 68 12.00 20.46 16.89
CA LYS A 68 11.06 21.55 16.60
C LYS A 68 10.09 21.79 17.75
N LYS A 69 9.54 22.99 17.84
CA LYS A 69 8.57 23.33 18.89
C LYS A 69 7.17 22.87 18.49
N ALA A 70 6.32 22.63 19.48
CA ALA A 70 4.95 22.17 19.23
C ALA A 70 4.10 23.23 18.51
N GLU A 71 4.47 24.50 18.62
CA GLU A 71 3.84 25.61 17.90
C GLU A 71 4.09 25.57 16.37
N ASP A 72 5.05 24.76 15.89
CA ASP A 72 5.39 24.60 14.48
C ASP A 72 4.65 23.44 13.78
N LEU A 73 3.78 22.72 14.51
CA LEU A 73 3.00 21.58 14.03
C LEU A 73 1.77 22.01 13.19
#